data_AF-A0A933NMW1-F1
#
_entry.id   AF-A0A933NMW1-F1
#
_cell.length_a   1.000
_cell.length_b   1.000
_cell.length_c   1.000
_cell.angle_alpha   90.00
_cell.angle_beta   90.00
_cell.angle_gamma   90.00
#
_symmetry.space_group_name_H-M   'P 1'
#
loop_
_entity.id
_entity.type
_entity.pdbx_description
1 polymer ?
#
loop_
_entity_poly.entity_id
_entity_poly.type
_entity_poly.pdbx_seq_one_letter_code
_entity_poly.pdbx_strand_id
1 'polypeptide(L)'
;MRFLPFRKEALPELSLVAVELRDTQYRADLELHDRYQTFARELMRLALAELGGLGFLLANVGAVKSSLFANALRSEVVQGLGVVSVLALGVAVAASMAHGFYASDCLYHHLRALKLLVLDRTTNLERARAEEASRNANFDHAETALYLAAGALMLGTAALGLAVILALVPPSAAP
;
A
#
# COMPACT_ATOMS: atom_id res chain seq x y z
N MET A 1 -47.53 -43.84 -8.83
CA MET A 1 -46.62 -42.68 -9.00
C MET A 1 -45.18 -43.17 -8.81
N ARG A 2 -44.39 -43.15 -9.88
CA ARG A 2 -43.02 -43.66 -9.92
C ARG A 2 -42.11 -42.46 -9.63
N PHE A 3 -41.46 -42.44 -8.46
CA PHE A 3 -40.43 -41.44 -8.18
C PHE A 3 -39.26 -41.70 -9.11
N LEU A 4 -39.02 -40.77 -10.04
CA LEU A 4 -37.80 -40.79 -10.84
C LEU A 4 -36.63 -40.44 -9.92
N PRO A 5 -35.52 -41.22 -9.95
CA PRO A 5 -34.33 -40.87 -9.20
C PRO A 5 -33.83 -39.52 -9.70
N PHE A 6 -33.61 -38.59 -8.76
CA PHE A 6 -32.95 -37.31 -9.01
C PHE A 6 -31.56 -37.60 -9.57
N ARG A 7 -31.43 -37.54 -10.90
CA ARG A 7 -30.14 -37.68 -11.57
C ARG A 7 -29.35 -36.43 -11.20
N LYS A 8 -28.24 -36.60 -10.48
CA LYS A 8 -27.20 -35.57 -10.37
C LYS A 8 -26.59 -35.40 -11.78
N GLU A 9 -27.31 -34.70 -12.65
CA GLU A 9 -26.64 -34.10 -13.80
C GLU A 9 -25.71 -33.06 -13.19
N ALA A 10 -24.40 -33.28 -13.34
CA ALA A 10 -23.40 -32.31 -12.95
C ALA A 10 -23.75 -31.03 -13.70
N LEU A 11 -24.35 -30.07 -12.99
CA LEU A 11 -24.60 -28.75 -13.54
C LEU A 11 -23.24 -28.27 -14.07
N PRO A 12 -23.14 -27.89 -15.36
CA PRO A 12 -21.89 -27.40 -15.91
C PRO A 12 -21.38 -26.34 -14.94
N GLU A 13 -20.11 -26.43 -14.51
CA GLU A 13 -19.53 -25.54 -13.50
C GLU A 13 -20.00 -24.12 -13.78
N LEU A 14 -21.03 -23.69 -13.03
CA LEU A 14 -21.70 -22.43 -13.28
C LEU A 14 -20.64 -21.40 -12.95
N SER A 15 -20.04 -20.87 -14.01
CA SER A 15 -18.93 -19.96 -13.90
C SER A 15 -19.32 -18.87 -12.91
N LEU A 16 -18.46 -18.58 -11.93
CA LEU A 16 -18.63 -17.47 -10.99
C LEU A 16 -18.89 -16.14 -11.73
N VAL A 17 -18.58 -16.08 -13.02
CA VAL A 17 -18.90 -14.96 -13.92
C VAL A 17 -20.42 -14.79 -14.12
N ALA A 18 -21.21 -15.86 -14.15
CA ALA A 18 -22.65 -15.83 -14.45
C ALA A 18 -23.53 -15.45 -13.24
N VAL A 19 -22.94 -15.35 -12.05
CA VAL A 19 -23.68 -15.00 -10.82
C VAL A 19 -23.72 -13.49 -10.68
N GLU A 20 -24.90 -12.92 -10.90
CA GLU A 20 -25.16 -11.51 -10.64
C GLU A 20 -25.33 -11.28 -9.12
N LEU A 21 -24.48 -10.43 -8.56
CA LEU A 21 -24.65 -9.92 -7.20
C LEU A 21 -25.48 -8.64 -7.25
N ARG A 22 -26.36 -8.45 -6.27
CA ARG A 22 -27.08 -7.17 -6.14
C ARG A 22 -26.10 -6.09 -5.72
N ASP A 23 -26.08 -4.96 -6.42
CA ASP A 23 -25.19 -3.82 -6.15
C ASP A 23 -25.19 -3.36 -4.69
N THR A 24 -26.33 -3.45 -4.01
CA THR A 24 -26.47 -3.09 -2.60
C THR A 24 -25.58 -3.89 -1.67
N GLN A 25 -25.08 -5.05 -2.08
CA GLN A 25 -24.28 -5.95 -1.24
C GLN A 25 -22.79 -5.66 -1.26
N TYR A 26 -22.26 -5.01 -2.30
CA TYR A 26 -20.82 -4.82 -2.48
C TYR A 26 -20.41 -3.38 -2.81
N ARG A 27 -21.37 -2.49 -3.13
CA ARG A 27 -21.09 -1.10 -3.50
C ARG A 27 -20.39 -0.31 -2.40
N ALA A 28 -20.82 -0.49 -1.14
CA ALA A 28 -20.19 0.21 -0.01
C ALA A 28 -18.72 -0.20 0.16
N ASP A 29 -18.41 -1.49 -0.01
CA ASP A 29 -17.05 -2.01 0.10
C ASP A 29 -16.17 -1.56 -1.07
N LEU A 30 -16.72 -1.48 -2.29
CA LEU A 30 -16.02 -0.91 -3.44
C LEU A 30 -15.67 0.57 -3.23
N GLU A 31 -16.62 1.35 -2.72
CA GLU A 31 -16.39 2.76 -2.43
C GLU A 31 -15.33 2.95 -1.34
N LEU A 32 -15.39 2.11 -0.28
CA LEU A 32 -14.38 2.12 0.77
C LEU A 32 -13.00 1.75 0.21
N HIS A 33 -12.93 0.70 -0.60
CA HIS A 33 -11.70 0.26 -1.26
C HIS A 33 -11.08 1.36 -2.13
N ASP A 34 -11.88 2.07 -2.93
CA ASP A 34 -11.39 3.15 -3.79
C ASP A 34 -10.81 4.33 -2.99
N ARG A 35 -11.42 4.65 -1.83
CA ARG A 35 -10.89 5.66 -0.91
C ARG A 35 -9.54 5.25 -0.31
N TYR A 36 -9.38 3.99 0.11
CA TYR A 36 -8.10 3.48 0.60
C TYR A 36 -7.01 3.47 -0.48
N GLN A 37 -7.34 3.01 -1.68
CA GLN A 37 -6.42 3.04 -2.82
C GLN A 37 -5.96 4.45 -3.17
N THR A 38 -6.90 5.41 -3.15
CA THR A 38 -6.58 6.83 -3.36
C THR A 38 -5.63 7.34 -2.29
N PHE A 39 -5.91 7.07 -1.01
CA PHE A 39 -5.03 7.49 0.08
C PHE A 39 -3.61 6.91 -0.05
N ALA A 40 -3.48 5.60 -0.32
CA ALA A 40 -2.18 4.96 -0.51
C ALA A 40 -1.40 5.53 -1.71
N ARG A 41 -2.09 5.88 -2.80
CA ARG A 41 -1.47 6.57 -3.94
C ARG A 41 -0.96 7.96 -3.58
N GLU A 42 -1.68 8.70 -2.74
CA GLU A 42 -1.21 10.00 -2.24
C GLU A 42 0.05 9.86 -1.38
N LEU A 43 0.12 8.87 -0.48
CA LEU A 43 1.35 8.59 0.28
C LEU A 43 2.53 8.28 -0.63
N MET A 44 2.31 7.43 -1.65
CA MET A 44 3.33 7.09 -2.63
C MET A 44 3.79 8.32 -3.43
N ARG A 45 2.85 9.18 -3.86
CA ARG A 45 3.15 10.43 -4.59
C ARG A 45 3.98 11.39 -3.74
N LEU A 46 3.63 11.56 -2.47
CA LEU A 46 4.39 12.39 -1.52
C LEU A 46 5.81 11.86 -1.35
N ALA A 47 5.98 10.56 -1.12
CA ALA A 47 7.30 9.95 -0.98
C ALA A 47 8.17 10.12 -2.25
N LEU A 48 7.59 9.92 -3.43
CA LEU A 48 8.28 10.13 -4.71
C LEU A 48 8.61 11.60 -4.96
N ALA A 49 7.74 12.53 -4.56
CA ALA A 49 8.00 13.96 -4.65
C ALA A 49 9.18 14.37 -3.77
N GLU A 50 9.29 13.85 -2.54
CA GLU A 50 10.43 14.09 -1.66
C GLU A 50 11.73 13.51 -2.24
N LEU A 51 11.70 12.28 -2.77
CA LEU A 51 12.85 11.68 -3.44
C LEU A 51 13.29 12.50 -4.67
N GLY A 52 12.33 12.97 -5.47
CA GLY A 52 12.60 13.84 -6.61
C GLY A 52 13.18 15.18 -6.19
N GLY A 53 12.65 15.79 -5.14
CA GLY A 53 13.17 17.02 -4.54
C GLY A 53 14.59 16.87 -4.02
N LEU A 54 14.89 15.77 -3.32
CA LEU A 54 16.23 15.45 -2.85
C LEU A 54 17.21 15.24 -4.02
N GLY A 55 16.81 14.48 -5.04
CA GLY A 55 17.62 14.29 -6.25
C GLY A 55 17.92 15.61 -6.95
N PHE A 56 16.93 16.50 -7.06
CA PHE A 56 17.11 17.85 -7.60
C PHE A 56 18.09 18.69 -6.76
N LEU A 57 17.99 18.66 -5.43
CA LEU A 57 18.91 19.38 -4.54
C LEU A 57 20.35 18.87 -4.70
N LEU A 58 20.55 17.55 -4.74
CA LEU A 58 21.88 16.97 -4.92
C LEU A 58 22.50 17.33 -6.28
N ALA A 59 21.70 17.28 -7.36
CA ALA A 59 22.17 17.61 -8.71
C ALA A 59 22.55 19.09 -8.86
N ASN A 60 21.76 20.01 -8.30
CA ASN A 60 21.96 21.44 -8.51
C ASN A 60 22.88 22.07 -7.47
N VAL A 61 22.76 21.70 -6.19
CA VAL A 61 23.55 22.32 -5.13
C VAL A 61 24.95 21.71 -5.04
N GLY A 62 25.10 20.41 -5.34
CA GLY A 62 26.40 19.76 -5.43
C GLY A 62 27.30 20.32 -6.54
N ALA A 63 26.71 20.89 -7.60
CA ALA A 63 27.46 21.53 -8.69
C ALA A 63 28.10 22.86 -8.27
N VAL A 64 27.57 23.54 -7.24
CA VAL A 64 28.08 24.81 -6.73
C VAL A 64 29.17 24.54 -5.68
N LYS A 65 30.39 24.28 -6.16
CA LYS A 65 31.57 23.86 -5.37
C LYS A 65 31.97 24.78 -4.20
N SER A 66 31.47 26.02 -4.14
CA SER A 66 31.87 27.03 -3.14
C SER A 66 30.75 27.46 -2.17
N SER A 67 29.59 26.79 -2.17
CA SER A 67 28.51 27.15 -1.24
C SER A 67 28.75 26.57 0.16
N LEU A 68 28.38 27.31 1.21
CA LEU A 68 28.37 26.82 2.60
C LEU A 68 27.59 25.50 2.72
N PHE A 69 26.53 25.35 1.94
CA PHE A 69 25.72 24.14 1.84
C PHE A 69 26.52 22.94 1.30
N ALA A 70 27.36 23.13 0.29
CA ALA A 70 28.21 22.07 -0.26
C ALA A 70 29.24 21.55 0.76
N ASN A 71 29.71 22.41 1.66
CA ASN A 71 30.58 21.99 2.77
C ASN A 71 29.79 21.27 3.86
N ALA A 72 28.57 21.72 4.18
CA ALA A 72 27.73 21.08 5.18
C ALA A 72 27.25 19.67 4.75
N LEU A 73 27.02 19.46 3.45
CA LEU A 73 26.75 18.13 2.87
C LEU A 73 27.92 17.13 3.02
N ARG A 74 29.13 17.58 3.37
CA ARG A 74 30.26 16.69 3.67
C ARG A 74 30.26 16.17 5.10
N SER A 75 29.41 16.71 5.97
CA SER A 75 29.25 16.20 7.32
C SER A 75 28.74 14.76 7.28
N GLU A 76 29.46 13.84 7.93
CA GLU A 76 29.08 12.42 8.02
C GLU A 76 27.67 12.26 8.62
N VAL A 77 27.29 13.15 9.55
CA VAL A 77 25.96 13.15 10.17
C VAL A 77 24.87 13.50 9.14
N VAL A 78 25.09 14.53 8.33
CA VAL A 78 24.14 14.97 7.28
C VAL A 78 24.01 13.89 6.21
N GLN A 79 25.13 13.26 5.83
CA GLN A 79 25.12 12.13 4.89
C GLN A 79 24.36 10.93 5.44
N GLY A 80 24.60 10.57 6.71
CA GLY A 80 23.88 9.50 7.39
C GLY A 80 22.38 9.74 7.41
N LEU A 81 21.94 10.94 7.80
CA LEU A 81 20.52 11.32 7.78
C LEU A 81 19.93 11.30 6.36
N GLY A 82 20.69 11.72 5.35
CA GLY A 82 20.27 11.65 3.94
C GLY A 82 20.06 10.21 3.48
N VAL A 83 20.97 9.29 3.82
CA VAL A 83 20.84 7.86 3.51
C VAL A 83 19.62 7.27 4.21
N VAL A 84 19.42 7.55 5.50
CA VAL A 84 18.24 7.10 6.25
C VAL A 84 16.96 7.61 5.59
N SER A 85 16.93 8.88 5.19
CA SER A 85 15.79 9.47 4.51
C SER A 85 15.47 8.75 3.20
N VAL A 86 16.45 8.54 2.32
CA VAL A 86 16.26 7.84 1.05
C VAL A 86 15.74 6.41 1.26
N LEU A 87 16.32 5.67 2.21
CA LEU A 87 15.89 4.30 2.49
C LEU A 87 14.47 4.26 3.07
N ALA A 88 14.14 5.16 4.00
CA ALA A 88 12.81 5.24 4.60
C ALA A 88 11.75 5.63 3.56
N LEU A 89 12.01 6.61 2.69
CA LEU A 89 11.11 6.97 1.60
C LEU A 89 10.96 5.85 0.56
N GLY A 90 12.03 5.12 0.26
CA GLY A 90 11.97 3.93 -0.59
C GLY A 90 11.08 2.84 0.00
N VAL A 91 11.19 2.59 1.31
CA VAL A 91 10.29 1.68 2.05
C VAL A 91 8.86 2.19 2.01
N ALA A 92 8.63 3.50 2.16
CA ALA A 92 7.28 4.08 2.09
C ALA A 92 6.61 3.84 0.73
N VAL A 93 7.35 4.01 -0.37
CA VAL A 93 6.87 3.70 -1.73
C VAL A 93 6.54 2.21 -1.87
N ALA A 94 7.47 1.33 -1.49
CA ALA A 94 7.29 -0.11 -1.62
C ALA A 94 6.10 -0.63 -0.77
N ALA A 95 5.96 -0.13 0.46
CA ALA A 95 4.86 -0.48 1.36
C ALA A 95 3.52 0.05 0.87
N SER A 96 3.47 1.25 0.27
CA SER A 96 2.25 1.78 -0.36
C SER A 96 1.80 0.93 -1.55
N MET A 97 2.75 0.44 -2.36
CA MET A 97 2.45 -0.49 -3.46
C MET A 97 1.96 -1.85 -2.93
N ALA A 98 2.61 -2.39 -1.90
CA ALA A 98 2.20 -3.64 -1.26
C ALA A 98 0.79 -3.54 -0.67
N HIS A 99 0.46 -2.44 0.02
CA HIS A 99 -0.90 -2.17 0.49
C HIS A 99 -1.92 -2.22 -0.65
N GLY A 100 -1.63 -1.54 -1.77
CA GLY A 100 -2.50 -1.53 -2.94
C GLY A 100 -2.76 -2.92 -3.52
N PHE A 101 -1.73 -3.78 -3.55
CA PHE A 101 -1.82 -5.18 -3.98
C PHE A 101 -2.71 -6.00 -3.03
N TYR A 102 -2.39 -6.05 -1.73
CA TYR A 102 -3.14 -6.86 -0.75
C TYR A 102 -4.59 -6.38 -0.58
N ALA A 103 -4.83 -5.07 -0.62
CA ALA A 103 -6.20 -4.54 -0.55
C ALA A 103 -7.04 -4.98 -1.76
N SER A 104 -6.44 -5.06 -2.96
CA SER A 104 -7.13 -5.50 -4.18
C SER A 104 -7.43 -7.00 -4.12
N ASP A 105 -6.50 -7.80 -3.61
CA ASP A 105 -6.67 -9.24 -3.43
C ASP A 105 -7.72 -9.56 -2.35
N CYS A 106 -7.75 -8.78 -1.27
CA CYS A 106 -8.80 -8.83 -0.24
C CYS A 106 -10.20 -8.61 -0.85
N LEU A 107 -10.36 -7.58 -1.70
CA LEU A 107 -11.62 -7.33 -2.41
C LEU A 107 -11.98 -8.48 -3.36
N TYR A 108 -11.00 -9.05 -4.06
CA TYR A 108 -11.20 -10.21 -4.93
C TYR A 108 -11.77 -11.41 -4.15
N HIS A 109 -11.13 -11.79 -3.05
CA HIS A 109 -11.59 -12.90 -2.19
C HIS A 109 -12.96 -12.61 -1.57
N HIS A 110 -13.22 -11.35 -1.19
CA HIS A 110 -14.52 -10.95 -0.66
C HIS A 110 -15.65 -11.13 -1.68
N LEU A 111 -15.49 -10.63 -2.91
CA LEU A 111 -16.48 -10.78 -3.97
C LEU A 111 -16.68 -12.25 -4.36
N ARG A 112 -15.60 -13.05 -4.35
CA ARG A 112 -15.68 -14.49 -4.61
C ARG A 112 -16.45 -15.22 -3.53
N ALA A 113 -16.21 -14.92 -2.26
CA ALA A 113 -16.97 -15.46 -1.13
C ALA A 113 -18.47 -15.12 -1.26
N LEU A 114 -18.82 -13.87 -1.56
CA LEU A 114 -20.21 -13.45 -1.77
C LEU A 114 -20.90 -14.25 -2.89
N LYS A 115 -20.22 -14.47 -4.02
CA LYS A 115 -20.76 -15.26 -5.14
C LYS A 115 -20.97 -16.73 -4.76
N LEU A 116 -20.03 -17.33 -4.02
CA LEU A 116 -20.15 -18.70 -3.53
C LEU A 116 -21.33 -18.87 -2.56
N LEU A 117 -21.60 -17.87 -1.72
CA LEU A 117 -22.75 -17.88 -0.80
C LEU A 117 -24.11 -17.79 -1.53
N VAL A 118 -24.14 -17.23 -2.75
CA VAL A 118 -25.33 -17.20 -3.61
C VAL A 118 -25.53 -18.53 -4.36
N LEU A 119 -24.46 -19.19 -4.79
CA LEU A 119 -24.45 -20.40 -5.63
C LEU A 119 -24.76 -21.73 -4.90
N ASP A 120 -25.85 -21.84 -4.16
CA ASP A 120 -26.23 -23.05 -3.38
C ASP A 120 -25.50 -23.20 -2.03
N ARG A 121 -26.28 -23.15 -0.95
CA ARG A 121 -25.82 -22.81 0.40
C ARG A 121 -25.06 -23.90 1.13
N THR A 122 -25.25 -25.17 0.79
CA THR A 122 -24.68 -26.28 1.58
C THR A 122 -23.31 -26.72 1.07
N THR A 123 -23.12 -26.78 -0.25
CA THR A 123 -21.88 -27.34 -0.85
C THR A 123 -20.76 -26.31 -0.94
N ASN A 124 -21.10 -25.03 -1.10
CA ASN A 124 -20.13 -23.95 -1.28
C ASN A 124 -19.76 -23.21 0.01
N LEU A 125 -20.35 -23.56 1.15
CA LEU A 125 -20.11 -22.89 2.42
C LEU A 125 -18.65 -23.02 2.89
N GLU A 126 -18.07 -24.20 2.77
CA GLU A 126 -16.67 -24.43 3.16
C GLU A 126 -15.70 -23.64 2.28
N ARG A 127 -15.98 -23.58 0.97
CA ARG A 127 -15.21 -22.75 0.03
C ARG A 127 -15.34 -21.27 0.35
N ALA A 128 -16.55 -20.78 0.62
CA ALA A 128 -16.77 -19.38 1.01
C ALA A 128 -16.01 -19.02 2.29
N ARG A 129 -15.99 -19.91 3.30
CA ARG A 129 -15.20 -19.72 4.52
C ARG A 129 -13.69 -19.69 4.26
N ALA A 130 -13.20 -20.52 3.34
CA ALA A 130 -11.80 -20.49 2.95
C ALA A 130 -11.43 -19.16 2.27
N GLU A 131 -12.29 -18.64 1.38
CA GLU A 131 -12.10 -17.31 0.78
C GLU A 131 -12.14 -16.18 1.83
N GLU A 132 -13.04 -16.25 2.81
CA GLU A 132 -13.09 -15.29 3.92
C GLU A 132 -11.83 -15.34 4.79
N ALA A 133 -11.27 -16.52 5.02
CA ALA A 133 -10.01 -16.67 5.76
C ALA A 133 -8.83 -16.04 4.98
N SER A 134 -8.75 -16.28 3.67
CA SER A 134 -7.76 -15.63 2.80
C SER A 134 -7.92 -14.11 2.78
N ARG A 135 -9.17 -13.62 2.70
CA ARG A 135 -9.48 -12.18 2.79
C ARG A 135 -8.94 -11.58 4.09
N ASN A 136 -9.21 -12.21 5.24
CA ASN A 136 -8.79 -11.68 6.53
C ASN A 136 -7.25 -11.64 6.65
N ALA A 137 -6.55 -12.70 6.20
CA ALA A 137 -5.09 -12.71 6.19
C ALA A 137 -4.50 -11.59 5.31
N ASN A 138 -5.07 -11.37 4.12
CA ASN A 138 -4.65 -10.28 3.23
C ASN A 138 -4.98 -8.90 3.80
N PHE A 139 -6.09 -8.78 4.55
CA PHE A 139 -6.45 -7.53 5.23
C PHE A 139 -5.40 -7.15 6.27
N ASP A 140 -4.95 -8.10 7.10
CA ASP A 140 -3.91 -7.87 8.10
C ASP A 140 -2.59 -7.41 7.46
N HIS A 141 -2.23 -8.01 6.30
CA HIS A 141 -1.06 -7.59 5.52
C HIS A 141 -1.23 -6.19 4.92
N ALA A 142 -2.41 -5.88 4.37
CA ALA A 142 -2.71 -4.56 3.82
C ALA A 142 -2.64 -3.48 4.90
N GLU A 143 -3.19 -3.74 6.09
CA GLU A 143 -3.16 -2.82 7.23
C GLU A 143 -1.72 -2.57 7.70
N THR A 144 -0.94 -3.65 7.89
CA THR A 144 0.47 -3.57 8.28
C THR A 144 1.29 -2.76 7.26
N ALA A 145 1.08 -3.02 5.96
CA ALA A 145 1.75 -2.28 4.90
C ALA A 145 1.40 -0.79 4.90
N LEU A 146 0.16 -0.43 5.22
CA LEU A 146 -0.26 0.97 5.31
C LEU A 146 0.43 1.70 6.46
N TYR A 147 0.47 1.10 7.66
CA TYR A 147 1.17 1.70 8.80
C TYR A 147 2.67 1.80 8.57
N LEU A 148 3.27 0.78 7.94
CA LEU A 148 4.68 0.82 7.56
C LEU A 148 4.95 1.96 6.57
N ALA A 149 4.09 2.13 5.57
CA ALA A 149 4.21 3.22 4.60
C ALA A 149 4.16 4.59 5.26
N ALA A 150 3.17 4.83 6.12
CA ALA A 150 3.01 6.09 6.83
C ALA A 150 4.17 6.37 7.79
N GLY A 151 4.59 5.37 8.58
CA GLY A 151 5.71 5.50 9.52
C GLY A 151 7.04 5.74 8.81
N ALA A 152 7.30 5.02 7.72
CA ALA A 152 8.51 5.20 6.92
C ALA A 152 8.54 6.56 6.21
N LEU A 153 7.39 7.06 5.73
CA LEU A 153 7.27 8.41 5.19
C LEU A 153 7.62 9.45 6.25
N MET A 154 6.98 9.40 7.43
CA MET A 154 7.27 10.33 8.53
C MET A 154 8.74 10.33 8.94
N LEU A 155 9.35 9.15 9.07
CA LEU A 155 10.78 9.02 9.38
C LEU A 155 11.65 9.62 8.28
N GLY A 156 11.32 9.35 7.01
CA GLY A 156 12.04 9.85 5.85
C GLY A 156 12.02 11.38 5.76
N THR A 157 10.83 11.97 5.90
CA THR A 157 10.61 13.42 5.91
C THR A 157 11.31 14.08 7.09
N ALA A 158 11.22 13.51 8.29
CA ALA A 158 11.85 14.06 9.50
C ALA A 158 13.39 14.03 9.41
N ALA A 159 13.96 12.92 8.95
CA ALA A 159 15.39 12.78 8.74
C ALA A 159 15.91 13.79 7.69
N LEU A 160 15.17 13.98 6.58
CA LEU A 160 15.48 14.97 5.57
C LEU A 160 15.42 16.40 6.12
N GLY A 161 14.35 16.74 6.83
CA GLY A 161 14.17 18.06 7.44
C GLY A 161 15.30 18.37 8.42
N LEU A 162 15.68 17.42 9.27
CA LEU A 162 16.80 17.57 10.20
C LEU A 162 18.13 17.72 9.46
N ALA A 163 18.38 16.92 8.40
CA ALA A 163 19.58 17.04 7.58
C ALA A 163 19.71 18.44 6.96
N VAL A 164 18.61 19.00 6.45
CA VAL A 164 18.57 20.35 5.88
C VAL A 164 18.80 21.41 6.96
N ILE A 165 18.18 21.31 8.13
CA ILE A 165 18.39 22.24 9.25
C ILE A 165 19.87 22.24 9.67
N LEU A 166 20.45 21.07 9.89
CA LEU A 166 21.86 20.94 10.26
C LEU A 166 22.80 21.45 9.16
N ALA A 167 22.41 21.30 7.88
CA ALA A 167 23.19 21.82 6.77
C ALA A 167 23.16 23.36 6.66
N LEU A 168 22.12 24.01 7.20
CA LEU A 168 21.96 25.47 7.20
C LEU A 168 22.55 26.15 8.44
N VAL A 169 22.72 25.44 9.55
CA VAL A 169 23.32 25.99 10.77
C VAL A 169 24.84 26.14 10.58
N PRO A 170 25.40 27.36 10.62
CA PRO A 170 26.84 27.56 10.46
C PRO A 170 27.61 26.94 11.65
N PRO A 171 28.80 26.34 11.40
CA PRO A 171 29.57 25.66 12.45
C PRO A 171 30.04 26.59 13.57
N SER A 172 30.02 27.91 13.37
CA SER A 172 30.38 28.90 14.40
C SER A 172 29.31 29.12 15.48
N ALA A 173 28.15 28.47 15.38
CA ALA A 173 27.05 28.57 16.35
C ALA A 173 26.87 27.32 17.22
N ALA A 174 27.70 26.29 17.05
CA ALA A 174 27.72 25.12 17.93
C ALA A 174 28.55 25.47 19.19
N PRO A 175 27.99 25.33 20.41
CA PRO A 175 28.67 25.68 21.66
C PRO A 175 29.88 24.78 21.98
#